data_AF-A0A6L7MG06-F1
#
_entry.id   AF-A0A6L7MG06-F1
#
_cell.length_a   1.000
_cell.length_b   1.000
_cell.length_c   1.000
_cell.angle_alpha   90.00
_cell.angle_beta   90.00
_cell.angle_gamma   90.00
#
_symmetry.space_group_name_H-M   'P 1'
#
loop_
_entity.id
_entity.type
_entity.pdbx_description
1 polymer ?
#
loop_
_entity_poly.entity_id
_entity_poly.type
_entity_poly.pdbx_seq_one_letter_code
_entity_poly.pdbx_strand_id
1 'polypeptide(L)'
;MADGFYAKEKLEWAVWTLATHPGSVRERLFGAYLEIHLIQDAIPSEYREEHRRILRDMNNPDQTDEGEGTVKATLAAMDEEQAVDIAKRIHELNSKIVDL
;
A
#
# COMPACT_ATOMS: atom_id res chain seq x y z
N MET A 1 3.07 18.33 -12.78
CA MET A 1 1.72 18.70 -12.29
C MET A 1 0.70 17.58 -12.50
N ALA A 2 0.73 16.80 -13.59
CA ALA A 2 -0.19 15.66 -13.78
C ALA A 2 0.05 14.50 -12.79
N ASP A 3 1.30 14.29 -12.38
CA ASP A 3 1.68 13.11 -11.60
C ASP A 3 1.14 13.14 -10.15
N GLY A 4 1.04 14.32 -9.53
CA GLY A 4 0.53 14.45 -8.15
C GLY A 4 -0.96 14.08 -8.02
N PHE A 5 -1.78 14.46 -9.00
CA PHE A 5 -3.20 14.08 -9.04
C PHE A 5 -3.39 12.58 -9.22
N TYR A 6 -2.57 11.94 -10.06
CA TYR A 6 -2.62 10.49 -10.26
C TYR A 6 -2.21 9.71 -8.99
N ALA A 7 -1.12 10.14 -8.32
CA ALA A 7 -0.72 9.56 -7.04
C ALA A 7 -1.82 9.69 -5.98
N LYS A 8 -2.46 10.87 -5.93
CA LYS A 8 -3.55 11.15 -5.00
C LYS A 8 -4.76 10.26 -5.26
N GLU A 9 -5.24 10.17 -6.50
CA GLU A 9 -6.37 9.32 -6.89
C GLU A 9 -6.15 7.86 -6.46
N LYS A 10 -4.96 7.31 -6.72
CA LYS A 10 -4.62 5.93 -6.34
C LYS A 10 -4.54 5.71 -4.84
N LEU A 11 -4.03 6.68 -4.09
CA LEU A 11 -4.03 6.63 -2.63
C LEU A 11 -5.44 6.72 -2.04
N GLU A 12 -6.33 7.51 -2.65
CA GLU A 12 -7.74 7.56 -2.24
C GLU A 12 -8.44 6.22 -2.48
N TRP A 13 -8.23 5.59 -3.64
CA TRP A 13 -8.74 4.25 -3.92
C TRP A 13 -8.18 3.20 -2.96
N ALA A 14 -6.89 3.29 -2.61
CA ALA A 14 -6.28 2.41 -1.63
C ALA A 14 -6.93 2.55 -0.25
N VAL A 15 -7.13 3.78 0.24
CA VAL A 15 -7.83 4.05 1.51
C VAL A 15 -9.29 3.59 1.46
N TRP A 16 -9.99 3.83 0.34
CA TRP A 16 -11.34 3.34 0.14
C TRP A 16 -11.41 1.82 0.19
N THR A 17 -10.46 1.13 -0.43
CA THR A 17 -10.36 -0.33 -0.43
C THR A 17 -10.12 -0.88 0.97
N LEU A 18 -9.23 -0.26 1.76
CA LEU A 18 -9.02 -0.61 3.17
C LEU A 18 -10.31 -0.50 4.00
N ALA A 19 -11.11 0.53 3.73
CA ALA A 19 -12.34 0.79 4.48
C ALA A 19 -13.51 -0.12 4.07
N THR A 20 -13.64 -0.43 2.77
CA THR A 20 -14.90 -0.97 2.22
C THR A 20 -14.80 -2.36 1.62
N HIS A 21 -13.61 -2.82 1.24
CA HIS A 21 -13.46 -4.13 0.63
C HIS A 21 -13.77 -5.23 1.66
N PRO A 22 -14.58 -6.26 1.31
CA PRO A 22 -14.89 -7.33 2.24
C PRO A 22 -13.65 -8.17 2.57
N GLY A 23 -13.71 -8.91 3.68
CA GLY A 23 -12.62 -9.78 4.13
C GLY A 23 -11.74 -9.17 5.23
N SER A 24 -10.65 -9.87 5.51
CA SER A 24 -9.62 -9.56 6.51
C SER A 24 -8.77 -8.34 6.12
N VAL A 25 -8.09 -7.73 7.09
CA VAL A 25 -7.20 -6.58 6.82
C VAL A 25 -6.14 -6.92 5.78
N ARG A 26 -5.60 -8.15 5.79
CA ARG A 26 -4.63 -8.66 4.81
C ARG A 26 -5.18 -8.67 3.38
N GLU A 27 -6.41 -9.14 3.19
CA GLU A 27 -7.06 -9.14 1.86
C GLU A 27 -7.29 -7.71 1.35
N ARG A 28 -7.66 -6.79 2.24
CA ARG A 28 -7.82 -5.38 1.87
C ARG A 28 -6.49 -4.70 1.56
N LEU A 29 -5.42 -5.04 2.29
CA LEU A 29 -4.06 -4.60 1.98
C LEU A 29 -3.59 -5.08 0.61
N PHE A 30 -3.93 -6.32 0.22
CA PHE A 30 -3.65 -6.80 -1.13
C PHE A 30 -4.34 -5.93 -2.19
N GLY A 31 -5.62 -5.59 -1.99
CA GLY A 31 -6.33 -4.67 -2.86
C GLY A 31 -5.69 -3.27 -2.89
N ALA A 32 -5.31 -2.72 -1.73
CA ALA A 32 -4.65 -1.43 -1.63
C ALA A 32 -3.29 -1.42 -2.34
N TYR A 33 -2.52 -2.51 -2.23
CA TYR A 33 -1.24 -2.71 -2.92
C TYR A 33 -1.38 -2.56 -4.44
N LEU A 34 -2.42 -3.16 -5.03
CA LEU A 34 -2.70 -3.11 -6.48
C LEU A 34 -2.86 -1.66 -7.00
N GLU A 35 -3.34 -0.75 -6.17
CA GLU A 35 -3.46 0.66 -6.53
C GLU A 35 -2.15 1.42 -6.34
N ILE A 36 -1.48 1.23 -5.19
CA ILE A 36 -0.33 2.06 -4.83
C ILE A 36 1.00 1.60 -5.45
N HIS A 37 1.12 0.38 -5.95
CA HIS A 37 2.34 -0.04 -6.67
C HIS A 37 2.47 0.65 -8.04
N LEU A 38 1.40 1.25 -8.56
CA LEU A 38 1.36 1.91 -9.87
C LEU A 38 1.89 3.34 -9.86
N ILE A 39 2.12 3.93 -8.68
CA ILE A 39 2.37 5.37 -8.52
C ILE A 39 3.78 5.72 -8.06
N GLN A 40 4.73 4.78 -8.07
CA GLN A 40 6.09 5.02 -7.57
C GLN A 40 6.75 6.27 -8.16
N ASP A 41 6.61 6.48 -9.47
CA ASP A 41 7.20 7.64 -10.15
C ASP A 41 6.37 8.91 -9.98
N ALA A 42 5.10 8.76 -9.59
CA ALA A 42 4.14 9.85 -9.40
C ALA A 42 4.12 10.41 -7.98
N ILE A 43 4.72 9.70 -7.01
CA ILE A 43 4.84 10.15 -5.63
C ILE A 43 5.83 11.33 -5.52
N PRO A 44 5.46 12.43 -4.83
CA PRO A 44 6.35 13.56 -4.52
C PRO A 44 7.63 13.10 -3.81
N SER A 45 8.75 13.75 -4.14
CA SER A 45 10.10 13.31 -3.73
C SER A 45 10.26 13.06 -2.24
N GLU A 46 9.66 13.92 -1.43
CA GLU A 46 9.67 13.93 0.02
C GLU A 46 8.93 12.73 0.64
N TYR A 47 8.04 12.09 -0.12
CA TYR A 47 7.23 10.96 0.33
C TYR A 47 7.63 9.62 -0.31
N ARG A 48 8.56 9.61 -1.27
CA ARG A 48 8.98 8.39 -1.99
C ARG A 48 9.56 7.33 -1.08
N GLU A 49 10.31 7.73 -0.06
CA GLU A 49 10.91 6.78 0.88
C GLU A 49 9.82 6.06 1.71
N GLU A 50 8.82 6.81 2.20
CA GLU A 50 7.70 6.23 2.94
C GLU A 50 6.90 5.26 2.05
N HIS A 51 6.59 5.68 0.82
CA HIS A 51 5.91 4.84 -0.16
C HIS A 51 6.67 3.54 -0.47
N ARG A 52 7.99 3.62 -0.68
CA ARG A 52 8.83 2.42 -0.90
C ARG A 52 8.85 1.48 0.29
N ARG A 53 8.89 2.01 1.51
CA ARG A 53 8.83 1.17 2.72
C ARG A 53 7.51 0.42 2.80
N ILE A 54 6.40 1.12 2.59
CA ILE A 54 5.05 0.50 2.54
C ILE A 54 5.01 -0.63 1.51
N LEU A 55 5.51 -0.42 0.30
CA LEU A 55 5.54 -1.47 -0.73
C LEU A 55 6.42 -2.66 -0.35
N ARG A 56 7.60 -2.40 0.23
CA ARG A 56 8.52 -3.45 0.67
C ARG A 56 7.95 -4.28 1.80
N ASP A 57 7.28 -3.66 2.77
CA ASP A 57 6.69 -4.36 3.91
C ASP A 57 5.54 -5.28 3.47
N MET A 58 4.87 -4.96 2.36
CA MET A 58 3.86 -5.82 1.73
C MET A 58 4.43 -6.82 0.70
N ASN A 59 5.70 -6.69 0.31
CA ASN A 59 6.33 -7.49 -0.75
C ASN A 59 7.75 -7.90 -0.35
N ASN A 60 7.86 -8.73 0.68
CA ASN A 60 9.13 -9.20 1.19
C ASN A 60 9.64 -10.38 0.34
N PRO A 61 10.75 -10.25 -0.42
CA PRO A 61 11.27 -11.33 -1.24
C PRO A 61 11.76 -12.54 -0.45
N ASP A 62 11.98 -12.42 0.86
CA ASP A 62 12.33 -13.54 1.73
C ASP A 62 11.10 -14.39 2.09
N GLN A 63 9.89 -13.88 1.83
CA GLN A 63 8.61 -14.55 2.03
C GLN A 63 8.07 -15.02 0.67
N THR A 64 8.71 -16.04 0.10
CA THR A 64 8.23 -16.74 -1.09
C THR A 64 7.69 -18.10 -0.68
N ASP A 65 6.43 -18.37 -1.00
CA ASP A 65 5.87 -19.72 -0.93
C ASP A 65 5.78 -20.31 -2.34
N GLU A 66 6.00 -21.62 -2.48
CA GLU A 66 6.05 -22.28 -3.79
C GLU A 66 4.68 -22.22 -4.50
N GLY A 67 4.53 -21.27 -5.41
CA GLY A 67 3.31 -21.07 -6.22
C GLY A 67 2.49 -19.84 -5.87
N GLU A 68 2.80 -19.12 -4.78
CA GLU A 68 2.20 -17.83 -4.46
C GLU A 68 3.10 -16.66 -4.87
N GLY A 69 2.48 -15.60 -5.40
CA GLY A 69 3.19 -14.34 -5.62
C GLY A 69 3.68 -13.77 -4.30
N THR A 70 4.90 -13.23 -4.28
CA THR A 70 5.62 -12.73 -3.08
C THR A 70 4.78 -11.83 -2.17
N VAL A 71 3.90 -11.00 -2.74
CA VAL A 71 2.97 -10.14 -1.98
C VAL A 71 1.96 -10.95 -1.18
N LYS A 72 1.33 -11.96 -1.79
CA LYS A 72 0.32 -12.79 -1.11
C LYS A 72 0.95 -13.60 0.02
N ALA A 73 2.10 -14.20 -0.23
CA ALA A 73 2.87 -14.91 0.78
C ALA A 73 3.29 -13.99 1.93
N THR A 74 3.78 -12.78 1.63
CA THR A 74 4.14 -11.78 2.65
C THR A 74 2.95 -11.39 3.51
N LEU A 75 1.80 -11.08 2.88
CA LEU A 75 0.59 -10.69 3.61
C LEU A 75 0.03 -11.85 4.43
N ALA A 76 0.10 -13.09 3.95
CA ALA A 76 -0.35 -14.28 4.68
C ALA A 76 0.49 -14.53 5.95
N ALA A 77 1.80 -14.25 5.89
CA ALA A 77 2.72 -14.39 7.01
C ALA A 77 2.64 -13.22 8.03
N MET A 78 2.00 -12.12 7.65
CA MET A 78 1.88 -10.92 8.47
C MET A 78 0.92 -11.13 9.64
N ASP A 79 1.26 -10.64 10.83
CA ASP A 79 0.33 -10.58 11.95
C ASP A 79 -0.67 -9.40 11.81
N GLU A 80 -1.68 -9.36 12.69
CA GLU A 80 -2.72 -8.33 12.61
C GLU A 80 -2.18 -6.93 12.94
N GLU A 81 -1.20 -6.83 13.86
CA GLU A 81 -0.62 -5.55 14.27
C GLU A 81 0.18 -4.93 13.13
N GLN A 82 1.00 -5.73 12.46
CA GLN A 82 1.74 -5.36 11.26
C GLN A 82 0.79 -4.91 10.15
N ALA A 83 -0.30 -5.65 9.93
CA ALA A 83 -1.29 -5.31 8.90
C ALA A 83 -1.96 -3.96 9.20
N VAL A 84 -2.35 -3.72 10.45
CA VAL A 84 -2.95 -2.45 10.89
C VAL A 84 -1.95 -1.29 10.76
N ASP A 85 -0.67 -1.50 11.10
CA ASP A 85 0.37 -0.48 10.95
C ASP A 85 0.55 -0.04 9.50
N ILE A 86 0.62 -0.99 8.56
CA ILE A 86 0.72 -0.68 7.14
C ILE A 86 -0.52 0.07 6.64
N ALA A 87 -1.72 -0.37 7.03
CA ALA A 87 -2.97 0.31 6.67
C ALA A 87 -3.00 1.76 7.16
N LYS A 88 -2.52 2.01 8.39
CA LYS A 88 -2.38 3.34 8.97
C LYS A 88 -1.40 4.20 8.17
N ARG A 89 -0.24 3.65 7.79
CA ARG A 89 0.77 4.37 7.02
C ARG A 89 0.27 4.76 5.62
N ILE A 90 -0.52 3.90 4.97
CA ILE A 90 -1.21 4.24 3.70
C ILE A 90 -2.16 5.43 3.90
N HIS A 91 -2.97 5.42 4.97
CA HIS A 91 -3.88 6.52 5.28
C HIS A 91 -3.14 7.84 5.59
N GLU A 92 -2.05 7.77 6.34
CA GLU A 92 -1.22 8.94 6.64
C GLU A 92 -0.55 9.50 5.39
N LEU A 93 -0.02 8.64 4.51
CA LEU A 93 0.56 9.05 3.24
C LEU A 93 -0.49 9.75 2.35
N ASN A 94 -1.70 9.20 2.26
CA ASN A 94 -2.82 9.81 1.55
C ASN A 94 -3.18 11.20 2.11
N SER A 95 -3.09 11.38 3.42
CA SER A 95 -3.43 12.64 4.08
C SER A 95 -2.35 13.72 3.84
N LYS A 96 -1.08 13.34 3.83
CA LYS A 96 0.06 14.26 3.61
C LYS A 96 0.16 14.77 2.16
N ILE A 97 -0.31 14.00 1.20
CA ILE A 97 -0.30 14.38 -0.23
C ILE A 97 -1.45 15.36 -0.58
N VAL A 98 -2.43 15.55 0.30
CA VAL A 98 -3.56 16.49 0.12
C VAL A 98 -3.13 17.96 0.19
N ASP A 99 -2.02 18.26 0.86
CA ASP A 99 -1.60 19.65 1.15
C ASP A 99 -0.66 20.26 0.10
N LEU A 100 -0.61 19.69 -1.12
CA LEU A 100 0.20 20.17 -2.26
C LEU A 100 -0.64 20.90 -3.32
#